data_AF-A0A9D2BMM7-F1
#
_entry.id   AF-A0A9D2BMM7-F1
#
_cell.length_a   1.000
_cell.length_b   1.000
_cell.length_c   1.000
_cell.angle_alpha   90.00
_cell.angle_beta   90.00
_cell.angle_gamma   90.00
#
_symmetry.space_group_name_H-M   'P 1'
#
loop_
_entity.id
_entity.type
_entity.pdbx_description
1 polymer ?
#
loop_
_entity_poly.entity_id
_entity_poly.type
_entity_poly.pdbx_seq_one_letter_code
_entity_poly.pdbx_strand_id
1 'polypeptide(L)'
;THSLYLIQHIINQQVMGKQGISINILSTQYVSEGKFRVVHNPDYKTAYKELTFKNKDDLVLYKPNIIVEDKVAGILFKKVIKNKDILNNINLVTDLAESDVGNTYTFLKKLIKKGTFLLEDSIIIFDADVDIDDIETHAVPYFKFYDKDNYAIERRIVKWIYDLDAGHPFFKTIGKEKASFIADFTSARLNFLDDDIKVKERKIDVFKNWTDNNKNLFNKCLTQYVNFEKDSFTEFKNNVIDAINQKRREKSLREL
;
A
#
# COMPACT_ATOMS: atom_id res chain seq x y z
N THR A 1 3.17 -28.71 22.32
CA THR A 1 1.94 -28.35 21.59
C THR A 1 2.17 -28.61 20.11
N HIS A 2 1.17 -29.05 19.37
CA HIS A 2 1.21 -29.11 17.90
C HIS A 2 0.52 -27.91 17.24
N SER A 3 0.00 -26.97 18.04
CA SER A 3 -0.61 -25.75 17.54
C SER A 3 0.46 -24.75 17.10
N LEU A 4 0.63 -24.62 15.79
CA LEU A 4 1.48 -23.58 15.19
C LEU A 4 1.06 -22.18 15.63
N TYR A 5 -0.24 -21.95 15.81
CA TYR A 5 -0.76 -20.69 16.33
C TYR A 5 -0.24 -20.38 17.74
N LEU A 6 -0.32 -21.35 18.65
CA LEU A 6 0.19 -21.17 20.02
C LEU A 6 1.70 -20.88 20.02
N ILE A 7 2.44 -21.56 19.14
CA ILE A 7 3.88 -21.36 18.98
C ILE A 7 4.17 -19.96 18.46
N GLN A 8 3.47 -19.49 17.41
CA GLN A 8 3.63 -18.12 16.91
C GLN A 8 3.28 -17.08 17.98
N HIS A 9 2.21 -17.31 18.75
CA HIS A 9 1.81 -16.43 19.84
C HIS A 9 2.91 -16.32 20.88
N ILE A 10 3.46 -17.45 21.35
CA ILE A 10 4.53 -17.48 22.35
C ILE A 10 5.79 -16.77 21.81
N ILE A 11 6.20 -17.04 20.56
CA ILE A 11 7.34 -16.36 19.92
C ILE A 11 7.12 -14.84 19.91
N ASN A 12 5.91 -14.37 19.56
CA ASN A 12 5.60 -12.94 19.59
C ASN A 12 5.72 -12.35 21.00
N GLN A 13 5.24 -13.06 22.03
CA GLN A 13 5.40 -12.62 23.42
C GLN A 13 6.88 -12.53 23.84
N GLN A 14 7.72 -13.46 23.37
CA GLN A 14 9.17 -13.43 23.63
C GLN A 14 9.84 -12.23 22.94
N VAL A 15 9.48 -11.92 21.69
CA VAL A 15 9.96 -10.72 20.96
C VAL A 15 9.54 -9.43 21.67
N MET A 16 8.35 -9.41 22.28
CA MET A 16 7.87 -8.30 23.11
C MET A 16 8.55 -8.22 24.49
N GLY A 17 9.52 -9.10 24.78
CA GLY A 17 10.30 -9.07 26.02
C GLY A 17 9.62 -9.73 27.22
N LYS A 18 8.50 -10.45 27.05
CA LYS A 18 7.90 -11.19 28.17
C LYS A 18 8.79 -12.35 28.61
N GLN A 19 9.03 -12.43 29.92
CA GLN A 19 9.82 -13.49 30.54
C GLN A 19 8.94 -14.62 31.09
N GLY A 20 9.55 -15.77 31.36
CA GLY A 20 8.88 -16.94 31.96
C GLY A 20 8.18 -17.87 30.97
N ILE A 21 8.29 -17.62 29.65
CA ILE A 21 7.71 -18.47 28.61
C ILE A 21 8.81 -18.95 27.67
N SER A 22 8.87 -20.27 27.45
CA SER A 22 9.83 -20.90 26.54
C SER A 22 9.16 -21.92 25.63
N ILE A 23 9.73 -22.12 24.45
CA ILE A 23 9.34 -23.20 23.52
C ILE A 23 10.55 -24.10 23.36
N ASN A 24 10.38 -25.39 23.63
CA ASN A 24 11.40 -26.40 23.37
C ASN A 24 10.83 -27.45 22.42
N ILE A 25 11.55 -27.75 21.34
CA ILE A 25 11.18 -28.80 20.39
C ILE A 25 12.11 -29.99 20.58
N LEU A 26 11.53 -31.17 20.79
CA LEU A 26 12.24 -32.43 20.69
C LEU A 26 12.30 -32.83 19.22
N SER A 27 13.43 -32.56 18.59
CA SER A 27 13.65 -32.76 17.15
C SER A 27 14.32 -34.10 16.90
N THR A 28 13.77 -34.86 15.94
CA THR A 28 14.38 -36.05 15.38
C THR A 28 14.99 -35.80 13.99
N GLN A 29 14.96 -34.54 13.51
CA GLN A 29 15.59 -34.19 12.24
C GLN A 29 17.11 -34.35 12.31
N TYR A 30 17.65 -35.07 11.33
CA TYR A 30 19.08 -35.27 11.12
C TYR A 30 19.83 -35.86 12.34
N VAL A 31 19.13 -36.61 13.20
CA VAL A 31 19.74 -37.37 14.31
C VAL A 31 19.56 -38.86 14.08
N SER A 32 20.48 -39.66 14.62
CA SER A 32 20.42 -41.11 14.52
C SER A 32 19.13 -41.66 15.11
N GLU A 33 18.67 -42.79 14.56
CA GLU A 33 17.47 -43.49 15.02
C GLU A 33 17.48 -43.71 16.55
N GLY A 34 16.36 -43.46 17.21
CA GLY A 34 16.23 -43.54 18.67
C GLY A 34 16.85 -42.37 19.46
N LYS A 35 17.43 -41.36 18.80
CA LYS A 35 17.95 -40.14 19.44
C LYS A 35 17.08 -38.93 19.13
N PHE A 36 17.12 -37.95 20.02
CA PHE A 36 16.48 -36.64 19.86
C PHE A 36 17.47 -35.55 20.26
N ARG A 37 17.31 -34.37 19.65
CA ARG A 37 17.96 -33.13 20.10
C ARG A 37 16.91 -32.17 20.63
N VAL A 38 17.27 -31.39 21.64
CA VAL A 38 16.39 -30.33 22.16
C VAL A 38 16.75 -29.03 21.45
N VAL A 39 15.80 -28.48 20.71
CA VAL A 39 15.93 -27.15 20.11
C VAL A 39 15.21 -26.16 21.03
N HIS A 40 15.99 -25.33 21.71
CA HIS A 40 15.49 -24.31 22.63
C HIS A 40 15.14 -23.02 21.90
N ASN A 41 13.95 -22.49 22.18
CA ASN A 41 13.36 -21.29 21.58
C ASN A 41 13.61 -21.20 20.07
N PRO A 42 13.16 -22.19 19.28
CA PRO A 42 13.33 -22.16 17.84
C PRO A 42 12.61 -20.95 17.25
N ASP A 43 13.14 -20.43 16.14
CA ASP A 43 12.36 -19.51 15.32
C ASP A 43 11.12 -20.21 14.75
N TYR A 44 10.13 -19.41 14.32
CA TYR A 44 8.88 -19.98 13.81
C TYR A 44 9.11 -20.84 12.56
N LYS A 45 10.13 -20.56 11.76
CA LYS A 45 10.46 -21.33 10.55
C LYS A 45 10.89 -22.76 10.90
N THR A 46 11.75 -22.89 11.90
CA THR A 46 12.23 -24.18 12.42
C THR A 46 11.08 -24.94 13.06
N ALA A 47 10.28 -24.27 13.90
CA ALA A 47 9.11 -24.90 14.51
C ALA A 47 8.08 -25.37 13.47
N TYR A 48 7.83 -24.56 12.45
CA TYR A 48 6.93 -24.89 11.35
C TYR A 48 7.44 -26.12 10.57
N LYS A 49 8.73 -26.13 10.20
CA LYS A 49 9.32 -27.26 9.48
C LYS A 49 9.29 -28.54 10.29
N GLU A 50 9.56 -28.47 11.60
CA GLU A 50 9.50 -29.64 12.46
C GLU A 50 8.10 -30.22 12.61
N LEU A 51 7.08 -29.36 12.69
CA LEU A 51 5.70 -29.81 12.87
C LEU A 51 5.04 -30.27 11.58
N THR A 52 5.43 -29.70 10.43
CA THR A 52 4.75 -29.93 9.15
C THR A 52 5.57 -30.71 8.14
N PHE A 53 6.86 -30.92 8.39
CA PHE A 53 7.85 -31.45 7.45
C PHE A 53 8.00 -30.65 6.14
N LYS A 54 7.44 -29.44 6.06
CA LYS A 54 7.49 -28.54 4.90
C LYS A 54 8.33 -27.32 5.22
N ASN A 55 9.06 -26.76 4.24
CA ASN A 55 9.70 -25.47 4.50
C ASN A 55 8.62 -24.39 4.53
N LYS A 56 8.71 -23.46 5.48
CA LYS A 56 7.80 -22.31 5.54
C LYS A 56 7.83 -21.50 4.23
N ASP A 57 8.98 -21.45 3.57
CA ASP A 57 9.15 -20.71 2.32
C ASP A 57 8.38 -21.35 1.14
N ASP A 58 7.97 -22.62 1.27
CA ASP A 58 7.14 -23.32 0.29
C ASP A 58 5.64 -22.96 0.42
N LEU A 59 5.26 -22.23 1.48
CA LEU A 59 3.89 -21.74 1.64
C LEU A 59 3.63 -20.54 0.73
N VAL A 60 2.63 -20.67 -0.14
CA VAL A 60 2.07 -19.54 -0.86
C VAL A 60 1.36 -18.64 0.15
N LEU A 61 1.94 -17.49 0.43
CA LEU A 61 1.29 -16.45 1.23
C LEU A 61 -0.02 -16.04 0.53
N TYR A 62 -1.12 -16.09 1.27
CA TYR A 62 -2.37 -15.51 0.85
C TYR A 62 -2.15 -14.02 0.51
N LYS A 63 -2.66 -13.62 -0.67
CA LYS A 63 -2.51 -12.27 -1.24
C LYS A 63 -3.83 -11.51 -1.13
N PRO A 64 -3.98 -10.59 -0.17
CA PRO A 64 -5.15 -9.71 -0.12
C PRO A 64 -5.23 -8.86 -1.38
N ASN A 65 -6.46 -8.50 -1.77
CA ASN A 65 -6.69 -7.56 -2.86
C ASN A 65 -6.56 -6.12 -2.35
N ILE A 66 -5.78 -5.30 -3.04
CA ILE A 66 -5.72 -3.86 -2.84
C ILE A 66 -6.44 -3.22 -4.03
N ILE A 67 -7.62 -2.66 -3.79
CA ILE A 67 -8.43 -2.03 -4.84
C ILE A 67 -8.21 -0.51 -4.77
N VAL A 68 -7.83 0.07 -5.89
CA VAL A 68 -7.61 1.52 -6.04
C VAL A 68 -8.54 2.08 -7.13
N GLU A 69 -8.69 3.40 -7.16
CA GLU A 69 -9.52 4.08 -8.16
C GLU A 69 -9.00 3.89 -9.58
N ASP A 70 -7.71 4.08 -9.84
CA ASP A 70 -7.19 3.93 -11.19
C ASP A 70 -5.71 3.56 -11.24
N LYS A 71 -5.14 3.58 -12.45
CA LYS A 71 -3.73 3.26 -12.67
C LYS A 71 -2.78 4.27 -12.01
N VAL A 72 -3.15 5.55 -11.92
CA VAL A 72 -2.34 6.59 -11.26
C VAL A 72 -2.28 6.32 -9.76
N ALA A 73 -3.43 6.04 -9.15
CA ALA A 73 -3.53 5.60 -7.75
C ALA A 73 -2.71 4.32 -7.50
N GLY A 74 -2.77 3.34 -8.39
CA GLY A 74 -1.98 2.12 -8.30
C GLY A 74 -0.45 2.35 -8.40
N ILE A 75 -0.03 3.32 -9.20
CA ILE A 75 1.38 3.72 -9.31
C ILE A 75 1.84 4.45 -8.03
N LEU A 76 1.02 5.37 -7.50
CA LEU A 76 1.30 6.06 -6.24
C LEU A 76 1.43 5.04 -5.10
N PHE A 77 0.48 4.10 -4.99
CA PHE A 77 0.50 3.02 -4.00
C PHE A 77 1.85 2.28 -4.00
N LYS A 78 2.30 1.81 -5.17
CA LYS A 78 3.57 1.08 -5.30
C LYS A 78 4.77 1.93 -4.83
N LYS A 79 4.77 3.22 -5.14
CA LYS A 79 5.85 4.15 -4.74
C LYS A 79 5.86 4.40 -3.24
N VAL A 80 4.69 4.54 -2.61
CA VAL A 80 4.55 4.74 -1.17
C VAL A 80 4.97 3.49 -0.38
N ILE A 81 4.50 2.31 -0.78
CA ILE A 81 4.88 1.06 -0.12
C ILE A 81 6.37 0.78 -0.31
N LYS A 82 6.88 0.90 -1.55
CA LYS A 82 8.28 0.72 -1.98
C LYS A 82 8.90 -0.67 -1.74
N ASN A 83 8.39 -1.42 -0.77
CA ASN A 83 8.88 -2.74 -0.38
C ASN A 83 8.37 -3.81 -1.37
N LYS A 84 9.31 -4.43 -2.11
CA LYS A 84 9.01 -5.45 -3.12
C LYS A 84 8.36 -6.71 -2.53
N ASP A 85 8.76 -7.12 -1.34
CA ASP A 85 8.21 -8.32 -0.70
C ASP A 85 6.73 -8.13 -0.37
N ILE A 86 6.36 -6.94 0.11
CA ILE A 86 4.94 -6.61 0.34
C ILE A 86 4.19 -6.58 -1.00
N LEU A 87 4.73 -5.87 -1.99
CA LEU A 87 4.08 -5.70 -3.31
C LEU A 87 3.91 -7.02 -4.08
N ASN A 88 4.82 -7.97 -3.94
CA ASN A 88 4.72 -9.29 -4.57
C ASN A 88 3.67 -10.20 -3.90
N ASN A 89 3.25 -9.87 -2.69
CA ASN A 89 2.35 -10.66 -1.85
C ASN A 89 0.98 -9.97 -1.63
N ILE A 90 0.56 -9.16 -2.58
CA ILE A 90 -0.78 -8.57 -2.69
C ILE A 90 -1.25 -8.66 -4.15
N ASN A 91 -2.56 -8.53 -4.37
CA ASN A 91 -3.13 -8.36 -5.71
C ASN A 91 -3.59 -6.90 -5.84
N LEU A 92 -2.86 -6.08 -6.60
CA LEU A 92 -3.28 -4.70 -6.86
C LEU A 92 -4.29 -4.67 -8.01
N VAL A 93 -5.49 -4.17 -7.75
CA VAL A 93 -6.62 -4.11 -8.69
C VAL A 93 -6.94 -2.65 -8.98
N THR A 94 -6.74 -2.23 -10.23
CA THR A 94 -7.05 -0.88 -10.72
C THR A 94 -8.38 -0.81 -11.47
N ASP A 95 -8.87 -1.95 -11.94
CA ASP A 95 -10.05 -2.07 -12.79
C ASP A 95 -10.82 -3.32 -12.33
N LEU A 96 -12.04 -3.16 -11.80
CA LEU A 96 -12.85 -4.29 -11.31
C LEU A 96 -13.69 -4.96 -12.43
N ALA A 97 -13.87 -4.27 -13.56
CA ALA A 97 -14.54 -4.79 -14.74
C ALA A 97 -13.64 -4.65 -15.97
N GLU A 98 -13.66 -5.67 -16.86
CA GLU A 98 -12.77 -5.72 -18.04
C GLU A 98 -12.98 -4.56 -19.03
N SER A 99 -14.19 -3.99 -19.05
CA SER A 99 -14.58 -2.87 -19.91
C SER A 99 -14.23 -1.49 -19.34
N ASP A 100 -13.86 -1.42 -18.07
CA ASP A 100 -13.73 -0.15 -17.36
C ASP A 100 -12.28 0.32 -17.35
N VAL A 101 -12.09 1.65 -17.38
CA VAL A 101 -10.79 2.29 -17.18
C VAL A 101 -10.86 3.01 -15.83
N GLY A 102 -10.45 2.31 -14.78
CA GLY A 102 -10.56 2.73 -13.40
C GLY A 102 -11.93 2.43 -12.77
N ASN A 103 -11.92 2.37 -11.45
CA ASN A 103 -13.07 2.35 -10.57
C ASN A 103 -13.38 3.77 -10.08
N THR A 104 -14.59 4.29 -10.32
CA THR A 104 -14.97 5.58 -9.73
C THR A 104 -15.07 5.47 -8.20
N TYR A 105 -14.68 6.51 -7.45
CA TYR A 105 -14.87 6.52 -6.00
C TYR A 105 -16.33 6.24 -5.59
N THR A 106 -17.31 6.73 -6.37
CA THR A 106 -18.74 6.50 -6.09
C THR A 106 -19.11 5.02 -6.18
N PHE A 107 -18.51 4.29 -7.12
CA PHE A 107 -18.70 2.86 -7.26
C PHE A 107 -18.06 2.11 -6.09
N LEU A 108 -16.82 2.43 -5.74
CA LEU A 108 -16.12 1.82 -4.61
C LEU A 108 -16.87 2.04 -3.28
N LYS A 109 -17.38 3.25 -3.03
CA LYS A 109 -18.25 3.55 -1.87
C LYS A 109 -19.49 2.66 -1.85
N LYS A 110 -20.20 2.54 -2.98
CA LYS A 110 -21.39 1.68 -3.07
C LYS A 110 -21.04 0.22 -2.80
N LEU A 111 -19.89 -0.24 -3.27
CA LEU A 111 -19.40 -1.60 -3.06
C LEU A 111 -19.08 -1.85 -1.58
N ILE A 112 -18.46 -0.90 -0.89
CA ILE A 112 -18.25 -0.99 0.58
C ILE A 112 -19.59 -1.05 1.32
N LYS A 113 -20.58 -0.25 0.93
CA LYS A 113 -21.88 -0.20 1.64
C LYS A 113 -22.76 -1.42 1.38
N LYS A 114 -22.71 -2.00 0.17
CA LYS A 114 -23.70 -3.01 -0.28
C LYS A 114 -23.10 -4.35 -0.68
N GLY A 115 -21.81 -4.42 -0.97
CA GLY A 115 -21.11 -5.59 -1.49
C GLY A 115 -20.04 -6.13 -0.55
N THR A 116 -20.14 -5.87 0.76
CA THR A 116 -19.14 -6.26 1.77
C THR A 116 -18.72 -7.72 1.68
N PHE A 117 -19.65 -8.64 1.43
CA PHE A 117 -19.38 -10.07 1.26
C PHE A 117 -18.36 -10.34 0.14
N LEU A 118 -18.42 -9.60 -0.96
CA LEU A 118 -17.49 -9.73 -2.10
C LEU A 118 -16.12 -9.11 -1.80
N LEU A 119 -16.04 -8.23 -0.80
CA LEU A 119 -14.85 -7.50 -0.41
C LEU A 119 -14.13 -8.09 0.81
N GLU A 120 -14.53 -9.28 1.26
CA GLU A 120 -13.97 -9.93 2.44
C GLU A 120 -12.43 -10.03 2.39
N ASP A 121 -11.90 -10.31 1.21
CA ASP A 121 -10.48 -10.49 0.94
C ASP A 121 -9.77 -9.18 0.48
N SER A 122 -10.44 -8.03 0.61
CA SER A 122 -10.04 -6.76 -0.01
C SER A 122 -9.77 -5.63 0.98
N ILE A 123 -8.95 -4.68 0.55
CA ILE A 123 -8.68 -3.38 1.16
C ILE A 123 -8.87 -2.33 0.06
N ILE A 124 -9.61 -1.26 0.34
CA ILE A 124 -9.89 -0.20 -0.63
C ILE A 124 -9.08 1.04 -0.31
N ILE A 125 -8.52 1.69 -1.34
CA ILE A 125 -7.74 2.92 -1.20
C ILE A 125 -8.29 3.96 -2.14
N PHE A 126 -8.70 5.09 -1.56
CA PHE A 126 -9.23 6.26 -2.27
C PHE A 126 -8.17 7.33 -2.47
N ASP A 127 -8.39 8.16 -3.48
CA ASP A 127 -7.66 9.41 -3.65
C ASP A 127 -7.96 10.39 -2.50
N ALA A 128 -7.06 11.34 -2.30
CA ALA A 128 -7.13 12.22 -1.14
C ALA A 128 -8.30 13.22 -1.20
N ASP A 129 -8.81 13.52 -2.40
CA ASP A 129 -9.92 14.45 -2.62
C ASP A 129 -11.31 13.81 -2.41
N VAL A 130 -11.37 12.50 -2.19
CA VAL A 130 -12.62 11.79 -1.93
C VAL A 130 -13.06 11.98 -0.49
N ASP A 131 -14.22 12.60 -0.26
CA ASP A 131 -14.89 12.55 1.05
C ASP A 131 -15.24 11.08 1.37
N ILE A 132 -14.98 10.57 2.57
CA ILE A 132 -15.33 9.19 2.98
C ILE A 132 -16.20 9.15 4.24
N ASP A 133 -16.63 10.32 4.73
CA ASP A 133 -17.33 10.44 6.02
C ASP A 133 -18.73 9.81 5.97
N ASP A 134 -19.28 9.64 4.77
CA ASP A 134 -20.56 8.95 4.53
C ASP A 134 -20.47 7.41 4.61
N ILE A 135 -19.28 6.84 4.80
CA ILE A 135 -19.08 5.40 4.97
C ILE A 135 -19.14 5.06 6.46
N GLU A 136 -20.29 4.54 6.91
CA GLU A 136 -20.50 4.20 8.34
C GLU A 136 -19.99 2.81 8.72
N THR A 137 -19.83 1.91 7.74
CA THR A 137 -19.43 0.52 7.98
C THR A 137 -17.91 0.34 7.95
N HIS A 138 -17.39 -0.44 8.89
CA HIS A 138 -15.96 -0.77 8.99
C HIS A 138 -15.68 -2.25 8.64
N ALA A 139 -16.63 -2.92 7.98
CA ALA A 139 -16.51 -4.35 7.63
C ALA A 139 -15.37 -4.62 6.62
N VAL A 140 -15.04 -3.63 5.80
CA VAL A 140 -13.95 -3.68 4.83
C VAL A 140 -12.96 -2.57 5.21
N PRO A 141 -11.66 -2.86 5.38
CA PRO A 141 -10.67 -1.81 5.60
C PRO A 141 -10.60 -0.88 4.39
N TYR A 142 -10.69 0.43 4.62
CA TYR A 142 -10.47 1.44 3.59
C TYR A 142 -9.60 2.58 4.11
N PHE A 143 -8.85 3.18 3.20
CA PHE A 143 -7.91 4.26 3.49
C PHE A 143 -7.98 5.33 2.40
N LYS A 144 -7.47 6.51 2.70
CA LYS A 144 -7.20 7.56 1.71
C LYS A 144 -5.71 7.82 1.61
N PHE A 145 -5.23 8.14 0.42
CA PHE A 145 -3.90 8.71 0.29
C PHE A 145 -3.79 10.02 1.09
N TYR A 146 -2.59 10.28 1.59
CA TYR A 146 -2.26 11.57 2.18
C TYR A 146 -2.15 12.65 1.11
N ASP A 147 -2.80 13.78 1.35
CA ASP A 147 -2.58 15.03 0.64
C ASP A 147 -2.95 16.22 1.53
N LYS A 148 -2.05 17.19 1.69
CA LYS A 148 -2.28 18.33 2.59
C LYS A 148 -3.45 19.24 2.19
N ASP A 149 -3.79 19.31 0.90
CA ASP A 149 -4.84 20.19 0.37
C ASP A 149 -6.07 19.41 -0.15
N ASN A 150 -6.11 18.09 0.09
CA ASN A 150 -7.10 17.15 -0.47
C ASN A 150 -7.23 17.28 -2.00
N TYR A 151 -6.10 17.23 -2.70
CA TYR A 151 -6.04 17.19 -4.16
C TYR A 151 -5.95 15.75 -4.68
N ALA A 152 -6.61 15.50 -5.82
CA ALA A 152 -6.30 14.35 -6.67
C ALA A 152 -4.83 14.36 -7.08
N ILE A 153 -4.30 13.17 -7.38
CA ILE A 153 -2.86 12.93 -7.53
C ILE A 153 -2.25 13.82 -8.63
N GLU A 154 -2.89 13.92 -9.80
CA GLU A 154 -2.38 14.72 -10.92
C GLU A 154 -2.30 16.20 -10.57
N ARG A 155 -3.35 16.73 -9.92
CA ARG A 155 -3.40 18.12 -9.48
C ARG A 155 -2.31 18.41 -8.45
N ARG A 156 -2.13 17.52 -7.47
CA ARG A 156 -1.05 17.64 -6.47
C ARG A 156 0.30 17.75 -7.15
N ILE A 157 0.64 16.82 -8.05
CA ILE A 157 1.99 16.83 -8.66
C ILE A 157 2.24 18.11 -9.45
N VAL A 158 1.27 18.57 -10.24
CA VAL A 158 1.40 19.84 -10.97
C VAL A 158 1.62 21.00 -10.00
N LYS A 159 0.78 21.12 -8.96
CA LYS A 159 0.87 22.21 -7.99
C LYS A 159 2.19 22.17 -7.21
N TRP A 160 2.60 20.99 -6.76
CA TRP A 160 3.86 20.79 -6.05
C TRP A 160 5.05 21.26 -6.90
N ILE A 161 5.13 20.86 -8.17
CA ILE A 161 6.20 21.31 -9.08
C ILE A 161 6.20 22.83 -9.23
N TYR A 162 5.02 23.44 -9.38
CA TYR A 162 4.88 24.88 -9.53
C TYR A 162 5.36 25.65 -8.29
N ASP A 163 5.07 25.13 -7.10
CA ASP A 163 5.39 25.78 -5.83
C ASP A 163 6.86 25.67 -5.43
N LEU A 164 7.61 24.70 -5.95
CA LEU A 164 9.04 24.55 -5.65
C LEU A 164 9.84 25.77 -6.12
N ASP A 165 10.79 26.23 -5.30
CA ASP A 165 11.75 27.25 -5.73
C ASP A 165 12.57 26.79 -6.95
N ALA A 166 12.92 27.70 -7.85
CA ALA A 166 13.64 27.35 -9.08
C ALA A 166 15.00 26.67 -8.83
N GLY A 167 15.65 26.95 -7.69
CA GLY A 167 16.89 26.31 -7.26
C GLY A 167 16.70 24.94 -6.59
N HIS A 168 15.47 24.45 -6.44
CA HIS A 168 15.20 23.21 -5.72
C HIS A 168 15.88 21.99 -6.41
N PRO A 169 16.55 21.09 -5.66
CA PRO A 169 17.31 19.96 -6.23
C PRO A 169 16.50 19.05 -7.15
N PHE A 170 15.18 18.99 -6.96
CA PHE A 170 14.23 18.29 -7.84
C PHE A 170 14.48 18.56 -9.34
N PHE A 171 14.63 19.83 -9.73
CA PHE A 171 14.75 20.21 -11.14
C PHE A 171 16.03 19.65 -11.77
N LYS A 172 17.12 19.60 -11.00
CA LYS A 172 18.38 18.96 -11.41
C LYS A 172 18.23 17.44 -11.51
N THR A 173 17.57 16.80 -10.54
CA THR A 173 17.33 15.35 -10.55
C THR A 173 16.45 14.92 -11.72
N ILE A 174 15.45 15.72 -12.07
CA ILE A 174 14.57 15.46 -13.22
C ILE A 174 15.24 15.82 -14.56
N GLY A 175 16.22 16.74 -14.54
CA GLY A 175 16.86 17.23 -15.75
C GLY A 175 15.98 18.19 -16.55
N LYS A 176 15.10 18.94 -15.88
CA LYS A 176 14.20 19.92 -16.49
C LYS A 176 14.02 21.11 -15.56
N GLU A 177 14.25 22.32 -16.07
CA GLU A 177 14.17 23.56 -15.29
C GLU A 177 12.72 23.96 -14.98
N LYS A 178 12.53 24.72 -13.89
CA LYS A 178 11.20 25.25 -13.50
C LYS A 178 10.53 26.03 -14.63
N ALA A 179 11.27 26.89 -15.33
CA ALA A 179 10.73 27.67 -16.45
C ALA A 179 10.17 26.78 -17.58
N SER A 180 10.82 25.65 -17.85
CA SER A 180 10.32 24.69 -18.84
C SER A 180 9.04 23.99 -18.37
N PHE A 181 8.91 23.67 -17.08
CA PHE A 181 7.63 23.19 -16.54
C PHE A 181 6.52 24.22 -16.65
N ILE A 182 6.80 25.50 -16.32
CA ILE A 182 5.81 26.58 -16.44
C ILE A 182 5.34 26.75 -17.89
N ALA A 183 6.25 26.64 -18.87
CA ALA A 183 5.90 26.68 -20.29
C ALA A 183 4.99 25.49 -20.69
N ASP A 184 5.29 24.28 -20.22
CA ASP A 184 4.45 23.10 -20.46
C ASP A 184 3.06 23.26 -19.82
N PHE A 185 3.00 23.73 -18.58
CA PHE A 185 1.75 23.98 -17.86
C PHE A 185 0.89 25.02 -18.58
N THR A 186 1.50 26.12 -19.02
CA THR A 186 0.83 27.17 -19.80
C THR A 186 0.26 26.61 -21.10
N SER A 187 1.04 25.79 -21.81
CA SER A 187 0.61 25.12 -23.05
C SER A 187 -0.56 24.15 -22.81
N ALA A 188 -0.59 23.52 -21.64
CA ALA A 188 -1.70 22.69 -21.17
C ALA A 188 -2.89 23.48 -20.57
N ARG A 189 -2.89 24.81 -20.66
CA ARG A 189 -3.92 25.72 -20.11
C ARG A 189 -4.00 25.73 -18.57
N LEU A 190 -2.88 25.49 -17.90
CA LEU A 190 -2.72 25.57 -16.44
C LEU A 190 -2.07 26.91 -16.03
N ASN A 191 -2.62 28.03 -16.50
CA ASN A 191 -2.11 29.40 -16.26
C ASN A 191 -2.69 30.07 -14.99
N PHE A 192 -3.13 29.26 -14.03
CA PHE A 192 -3.82 29.70 -12.81
C PHE A 192 -3.22 29.08 -11.54
N LEU A 193 -2.02 28.48 -11.65
CA LEU A 193 -1.38 27.73 -10.57
C LEU A 193 -0.89 28.61 -9.41
N ASP A 194 -0.86 29.93 -9.60
CA ASP A 194 -0.60 30.95 -8.58
C ASP A 194 -1.79 31.22 -7.65
N ASP A 195 -2.99 30.74 -8.00
CA ASP A 195 -4.23 30.96 -7.27
C ASP A 195 -4.80 29.63 -6.76
N ASP A 196 -4.60 29.34 -5.47
CA ASP A 196 -5.00 28.08 -4.85
C ASP A 196 -6.51 27.80 -4.94
N ILE A 197 -7.35 28.85 -4.92
CA ILE A 197 -8.80 28.70 -5.07
C ILE A 197 -9.12 28.20 -6.47
N LYS A 198 -8.53 28.83 -7.50
CA LYS A 198 -8.70 28.39 -8.90
C LYS A 198 -8.13 26.99 -9.11
N VAL A 199 -7.00 26.65 -8.52
CA VAL A 199 -6.42 25.30 -8.60
C VAL A 199 -7.42 24.25 -8.11
N LYS A 200 -8.07 24.50 -6.98
CA LYS A 200 -9.02 23.58 -6.35
C LYS A 200 -10.33 23.43 -7.16
N GLU A 201 -10.88 24.53 -7.65
CA GLU A 201 -12.16 24.55 -8.39
C GLU A 201 -12.05 24.04 -9.84
N ARG A 202 -10.85 24.04 -10.42
CA ARG A 202 -10.64 23.64 -11.81
C ARG A 202 -10.85 22.15 -12.02
N LYS A 203 -11.55 21.81 -13.10
CA LYS A 203 -11.79 20.42 -13.52
C LYS A 203 -10.49 19.64 -13.64
N ILE A 204 -10.51 18.40 -13.14
CA ILE A 204 -9.34 17.53 -13.10
C ILE A 204 -8.82 17.17 -14.50
N ASP A 205 -9.68 17.21 -15.53
CA ASP A 205 -9.35 16.87 -16.92
C ASP A 205 -8.13 17.64 -17.47
N VAL A 206 -7.97 18.90 -17.08
CA VAL A 206 -6.84 19.73 -17.55
C VAL A 206 -5.50 19.19 -17.01
N PHE A 207 -5.50 18.77 -15.74
CA PHE A 207 -4.33 18.14 -15.11
C PHE A 207 -4.07 16.75 -15.69
N LYS A 208 -5.13 15.96 -15.91
CA LYS A 208 -5.04 14.64 -16.55
C LYS A 208 -4.46 14.73 -17.95
N ASN A 209 -4.90 15.69 -18.76
CA ASN A 209 -4.36 15.92 -20.10
C ASN A 209 -2.84 16.18 -20.10
N TRP A 210 -2.35 17.00 -19.16
CA TRP A 210 -0.90 17.21 -19.03
C TRP A 210 -0.18 15.92 -18.63
N THR A 211 -0.73 15.19 -17.64
CA THR A 211 -0.19 13.91 -17.18
C THR A 211 -0.13 12.87 -18.29
N ASP A 212 -1.20 12.74 -19.09
CA ASP A 212 -1.29 11.78 -20.18
C ASP A 212 -0.32 12.07 -21.32
N ASN A 213 -0.06 13.35 -21.60
CA ASN A 213 0.93 13.77 -22.57
C ASN A 213 2.37 13.62 -22.04
N ASN A 214 2.55 13.48 -20.72
CA ASN A 214 3.86 13.47 -20.06
C ASN A 214 4.08 12.25 -19.16
N LYS A 215 3.44 11.11 -19.42
CA LYS A 215 3.39 9.92 -18.52
C LYS A 215 4.73 9.54 -17.89
N ASN A 216 5.79 9.45 -18.70
CA ASN A 216 7.12 9.07 -18.21
C ASN A 216 7.72 10.13 -17.29
N LEU A 217 7.57 11.41 -17.63
CA LEU A 217 8.01 12.54 -16.81
C LEU A 217 7.20 12.62 -15.52
N PHE A 218 5.86 12.51 -15.61
CA PHE A 218 4.96 12.48 -14.47
C PHE A 218 5.34 11.36 -13.49
N ASN A 219 5.58 10.15 -13.98
CA ASN A 219 5.99 9.03 -13.14
C ASN A 219 7.31 9.26 -12.40
N LYS A 220 8.26 10.00 -13.01
CA LYS A 220 9.50 10.43 -12.35
C LYS A 220 9.19 11.49 -11.28
N CYS A 221 8.35 12.48 -11.59
CA CYS A 221 7.94 13.53 -10.66
C CYS A 221 7.23 12.94 -9.44
N LEU A 222 6.29 12.02 -9.65
CA LEU A 222 5.58 11.29 -8.59
C LEU A 222 6.53 10.52 -7.67
N THR A 223 7.62 9.91 -8.19
CA THR A 223 8.65 9.30 -7.34
C THR A 223 9.33 10.33 -6.44
N GLN A 224 9.70 11.48 -7.00
CA GLN A 224 10.38 12.53 -6.26
C GLN A 224 9.46 13.14 -5.19
N TYR A 225 8.19 13.35 -5.52
CA TYR A 225 7.17 13.80 -4.58
C TYR A 225 7.03 12.85 -3.38
N VAL A 226 6.88 11.54 -3.64
CA VAL A 226 6.77 10.54 -2.55
C VAL A 226 8.02 10.47 -1.68
N ASN A 227 9.21 10.68 -2.26
CA ASN A 227 10.44 10.76 -1.47
C ASN A 227 10.52 12.05 -0.64
N PHE A 228 10.01 13.16 -1.17
CA PHE A 228 9.96 14.45 -0.48
C PHE A 228 8.97 14.42 0.69
N GLU A 229 7.77 13.87 0.48
CA GLU A 229 6.69 13.72 1.48
C GLU A 229 6.74 12.38 2.25
N LYS A 230 7.92 11.76 2.34
CA LYS A 230 8.05 10.39 2.89
C LYS A 230 7.41 10.25 4.27
N ASP A 231 7.64 11.22 5.14
CA ASP A 231 7.16 11.17 6.53
C ASP A 231 5.64 11.30 6.57
N SER A 232 5.06 12.16 5.72
CA SER A 232 3.62 12.36 5.57
C SER A 232 2.87 11.09 5.12
N PHE A 233 3.53 10.18 4.39
CA PHE A 233 2.97 8.89 4.00
C PHE A 233 3.14 7.77 5.05
N THR A 234 3.86 8.00 6.15
CA THR A 234 4.24 6.94 7.10
C THR A 234 3.02 6.32 7.78
N GLU A 235 2.09 7.14 8.26
CA GLU A 235 0.87 6.67 8.93
C GLU A 235 0.02 5.81 7.99
N PHE A 236 -0.30 6.34 6.80
CA PHE A 236 -1.01 5.62 5.75
C PHE A 236 -0.36 4.26 5.45
N LYS A 237 0.97 4.26 5.27
CA LYS A 237 1.73 3.04 4.97
C LYS A 237 1.60 2.01 6.09
N ASN A 238 1.74 2.41 7.34
CA ASN A 238 1.64 1.51 8.48
C ASN A 238 0.23 0.93 8.59
N ASN A 239 -0.81 1.76 8.48
CA ASN A 239 -2.20 1.34 8.56
C ASN A 239 -2.56 0.32 7.46
N VAL A 240 -2.10 0.54 6.22
CA VAL A 240 -2.29 -0.43 5.13
C VAL A 240 -1.56 -1.74 5.40
N ILE A 241 -0.31 -1.69 5.88
CA ILE A 241 0.47 -2.90 6.17
C ILE A 241 -0.19 -3.71 7.29
N ASP A 242 -0.72 -3.04 8.31
CA ASP A 242 -1.43 -3.68 9.42
C ASP A 242 -2.72 -4.34 8.94
N ALA A 243 -3.49 -3.69 8.05
CA ALA A 243 -4.66 -4.28 7.42
C ALA A 243 -4.32 -5.50 6.55
N ILE A 244 -3.24 -5.45 5.76
CA ILE A 244 -2.74 -6.60 4.98
C ILE A 244 -2.42 -7.77 5.91
N ASN A 245 -1.71 -7.51 7.01
CA ASN A 245 -1.34 -8.53 7.97
C ASN A 245 -2.55 -9.09 8.72
N GLN A 246 -3.54 -8.26 9.01
CA GLN A 246 -4.81 -8.70 9.61
C GLN A 246 -5.55 -9.66 8.68
N LYS A 247 -5.73 -9.31 7.40
CA LYS A 247 -6.37 -10.19 6.41
C LYS A 247 -5.69 -11.56 6.30
N ARG A 248 -4.35 -11.57 6.33
CA ARG A 248 -3.58 -12.82 6.34
C ARG A 248 -3.85 -13.67 7.58
N ARG A 249 -3.88 -13.06 8.77
CA ARG A 249 -4.18 -13.78 10.02
C ARG A 249 -5.58 -14.37 10.01
N GLU A 250 -6.58 -13.60 9.57
CA GLU A 250 -7.97 -14.05 9.46
C GLU A 250 -8.10 -15.25 8.52
N LYS A 251 -7.42 -15.22 7.36
CA LYS A 251 -7.44 -16.35 6.41
C LYS A 251 -6.76 -17.59 6.98
N SER A 252 -5.57 -17.44 7.57
CA SER A 252 -4.84 -18.57 8.19
C SER A 252 -5.61 -19.21 9.35
N LEU A 253 -6.46 -18.47 10.05
CA LEU A 253 -7.33 -19.01 11.11
C LEU A 253 -8.51 -19.82 10.58
N ARG A 254 -9.01 -19.52 9.36
CA ARG A 254 -10.12 -20.25 8.73
C ARG A 254 -9.70 -21.57 8.10
N GLU A 255 -8.41 -21.72 7.79
CA GLU A 255 -7.83 -22.93 7.18
C GLU A 255 -7.37 -23.98 8.21
N LEU A 256 -7.56 -23.71 9.51
CA LEU A 256 -7.29 -24.61 10.66
C LEU A 256 -8.59 -25.21 11.20
#